data_AF-A0A0F9MP21-F1
#
_entry.id   AF-A0A0F9MP21-F1
#
_cell.length_a   1.000
_cell.length_b   1.000
_cell.length_c   1.000
_cell.angle_alpha   90.00
_cell.angle_beta   90.00
_cell.angle_gamma   90.00
#
_symmetry.space_group_name_H-M   'P 1'
#
loop_
_entity.id
_entity.type
_entity.pdbx_description
1 polymer ?
#
loop_
_entity_poly.entity_id
_entity_poly.type
_entity_poly.pdbx_seq_one_letter_code
_entity_poly.pdbx_strand_id
1 'polypeptide(L)'
;MKSPTIWKSWGKLGSYHNCNTLILGEVTMSPQYNPDPTTVSAFFYLFEKGDYLFVVGEGKPFEGTNQKGDPNAGIRYPIVCTNVLEGDSGGKDKKQMFTCYIHSDGAMSFSKRFLMACLGYESSAEGEAKFNKENKGEDWGVDPNPEAPHVGEMWKKVSGSSVVLHADVRLNDDGQKQQQWTGFSPLSDA
;
A
#
# COMPACT_ATOMS: atom_id res chain seq x y z
N MET A 1 4.02 -82.96 -7.54
CA MET A 1 4.90 -83.60 -8.56
C MET A 1 4.41 -83.20 -9.95
N LYS A 2 5.34 -82.75 -10.80
CA LYS A 2 5.32 -82.73 -12.28
C LYS A 2 4.15 -82.02 -13.00
N SER A 3 4.45 -80.84 -13.53
CA SER A 3 4.00 -80.42 -14.87
C SER A 3 4.65 -81.34 -15.92
N PRO A 4 4.00 -81.70 -17.05
CA PRO A 4 4.21 -80.95 -18.32
C PRO A 4 2.98 -81.04 -19.30
N THR A 5 2.60 -79.99 -20.05
CA THR A 5 3.06 -79.61 -21.40
C THR A 5 2.02 -79.87 -22.51
N ILE A 6 1.37 -78.83 -23.06
CA ILE A 6 1.58 -78.07 -24.34
C ILE A 6 0.82 -78.64 -25.57
N TRP A 7 0.27 -77.70 -26.37
CA TRP A 7 0.08 -77.64 -27.85
C TRP A 7 -1.39 -77.73 -28.32
N LYS A 8 -1.91 -76.90 -29.24
CA LYS A 8 -1.44 -75.66 -29.91
C LYS A 8 -2.60 -75.08 -30.76
N SER A 9 -2.52 -73.77 -31.05
CA SER A 9 -2.77 -73.13 -32.37
C SER A 9 -4.22 -72.91 -32.88
N TRP A 10 -4.63 -71.79 -33.50
CA TRP A 10 -4.02 -70.53 -33.99
C TRP A 10 -5.14 -69.48 -34.20
N GLY A 11 -4.83 -68.18 -34.17
CA GLY A 11 -5.77 -67.15 -34.64
C GLY A 11 -5.40 -65.69 -34.40
N LYS A 12 -4.37 -65.20 -35.11
CA LYS A 12 -4.09 -63.80 -35.57
C LYS A 12 -4.14 -62.62 -34.57
N LEU A 13 -3.04 -61.97 -34.20
CA LEU A 13 -2.19 -60.96 -34.91
C LEU A 13 -2.86 -59.60 -35.22
N GLY A 14 -2.31 -58.55 -34.58
CA GLY A 14 -2.33 -57.12 -34.97
C GLY A 14 -3.43 -56.29 -34.30
N SER A 15 -3.19 -55.21 -33.54
CA SER A 15 -2.12 -54.21 -33.55
C SER A 15 -1.93 -53.59 -32.15
N TYR A 16 -0.69 -53.21 -31.82
CA TYR A 16 -0.28 -52.48 -30.62
C TYR A 16 -0.59 -50.96 -30.72
N HIS A 17 -0.91 -50.33 -29.59
CA HIS A 17 -0.49 -49.01 -29.04
C HIS A 17 -1.65 -48.44 -28.17
N ASN A 18 -1.64 -48.57 -26.84
CA ASN A 18 -0.90 -47.84 -25.80
C ASN A 18 -1.52 -46.48 -25.39
N CYS A 19 -1.87 -46.42 -24.10
CA CYS A 19 -1.87 -45.30 -23.16
C CYS A 19 -2.88 -44.13 -23.23
N ASN A 20 -3.38 -43.86 -22.01
CA ASN A 20 -3.82 -42.58 -21.44
C ASN A 20 -5.24 -42.08 -21.71
N THR A 21 -6.11 -42.47 -20.77
CA THR A 21 -7.15 -41.61 -20.21
C THR A 21 -6.53 -40.27 -19.77
N LEU A 22 -6.74 -39.20 -20.55
CA LEU A 22 -6.50 -37.83 -20.11
C LEU A 22 -7.82 -37.27 -19.57
N ILE A 23 -7.86 -37.06 -18.26
CA ILE A 23 -8.85 -36.21 -17.61
C ILE A 23 -8.62 -34.79 -18.16
N LEU A 24 -9.55 -34.30 -18.96
CA LEU A 24 -9.57 -32.93 -19.45
C LEU A 24 -9.61 -31.99 -18.24
N GLY A 25 -8.48 -31.34 -17.95
CA GLY A 25 -8.40 -30.28 -16.96
C GLY A 25 -9.35 -29.15 -17.36
N GLU A 26 -10.16 -28.68 -16.41
CA GLU A 26 -10.88 -27.42 -16.55
C GLU A 26 -9.88 -26.32 -16.89
N VAL A 27 -9.99 -25.78 -18.10
CA VAL A 27 -9.31 -24.55 -18.48
C VAL A 27 -10.06 -23.41 -17.79
N THR A 28 -9.63 -23.04 -16.59
CA THR A 28 -10.04 -21.79 -15.95
C THR A 28 -9.40 -20.63 -16.72
N MET A 29 -10.09 -20.14 -17.74
CA MET A 29 -9.77 -18.90 -18.41
C MET A 29 -9.63 -17.79 -17.36
N SER A 30 -8.46 -17.15 -17.28
CA SER A 30 -8.31 -15.95 -16.46
C SER A 30 -9.32 -14.89 -16.93
N PRO A 31 -10.01 -14.18 -16.02
CA PRO A 31 -10.95 -13.14 -16.41
C PRO A 31 -10.25 -12.08 -17.26
N GLN A 32 -10.88 -11.71 -18.37
CA GLN A 32 -10.41 -10.62 -19.21
C GLN A 32 -10.87 -9.30 -18.61
N TYR A 33 -9.92 -8.43 -18.27
CA TYR A 33 -10.19 -7.09 -17.77
C TYR A 33 -10.05 -6.07 -18.91
N ASN A 34 -11.05 -5.21 -19.09
CA ASN A 34 -11.01 -4.12 -20.07
C ASN A 34 -11.15 -2.77 -19.34
N PRO A 35 -10.05 -2.19 -18.83
CA PRO A 35 -10.10 -0.94 -18.10
C PRO A 35 -10.47 0.22 -19.03
N ASP A 36 -11.33 1.12 -18.58
CA ASP A 36 -11.62 2.38 -19.26
C ASP A 36 -10.69 3.50 -18.72
N PRO A 37 -9.65 3.91 -19.47
CA PRO A 37 -8.70 4.91 -19.00
C PRO A 37 -9.32 6.31 -18.83
N THR A 38 -10.51 6.58 -19.39
CA THR A 38 -11.18 7.89 -19.25
C THR A 38 -11.78 8.09 -17.86
N THR A 39 -11.92 7.00 -17.09
CA THR A 39 -12.48 7.02 -15.73
C THR A 39 -11.44 7.26 -14.63
N VAL A 40 -10.16 7.33 -14.99
CA VAL A 40 -9.04 7.49 -14.06
C VAL A 40 -8.22 8.74 -14.40
N SER A 41 -7.79 9.47 -13.37
CA SER A 41 -6.87 10.60 -13.55
C SER A 41 -5.44 10.08 -13.59
N ALA A 42 -4.64 10.57 -14.56
CA ALA A 42 -3.20 10.34 -14.60
C ALA A 42 -2.45 11.13 -13.52
N PHE A 43 -3.10 12.11 -12.90
CA PHE A 43 -2.51 13.02 -11.91
C PHE A 43 -3.28 12.96 -10.60
N PHE A 44 -2.54 13.03 -9.50
CA PHE A 44 -3.16 13.32 -8.22
C PHE A 44 -3.50 14.81 -8.13
N TYR A 45 -4.62 15.10 -7.47
CA TYR A 45 -5.03 16.48 -7.21
C TYR A 45 -4.00 17.18 -6.31
N LEU A 46 -3.67 18.43 -6.65
CA LEU A 46 -2.82 19.29 -5.85
C LEU A 46 -3.71 20.17 -4.97
N PHE A 47 -3.59 19.99 -3.66
CA PHE A 47 -4.31 20.77 -2.67
C PHE A 47 -3.60 22.11 -2.51
N GLU A 48 -4.26 23.18 -2.94
CA GLU A 48 -3.81 24.56 -2.73
C GLU A 48 -3.71 24.87 -1.23
N LYS A 49 -3.01 25.95 -0.89
CA LYS A 49 -2.74 26.31 0.51
C LYS A 49 -4.01 26.33 1.35
N GLY A 50 -3.99 25.59 2.46
CA GLY A 50 -5.12 25.50 3.39
C GLY A 50 -5.12 24.21 4.22
N ASP A 51 -6.21 23.99 4.92
CA ASP A 51 -6.41 22.91 5.88
C ASP A 51 -7.52 21.99 5.41
N TYR A 52 -7.21 20.70 5.36
CA TYR A 52 -8.10 19.69 4.80
C TYR A 52 -8.22 18.52 5.75
N LEU A 53 -9.44 18.02 5.92
CA LEU A 53 -9.70 16.82 6.68
C LEU A 53 -9.55 15.60 5.77
N PHE A 54 -8.68 14.68 6.15
CA PHE A 54 -8.46 13.43 5.45
C PHE A 54 -8.83 12.23 6.29
N VAL A 55 -9.34 11.19 5.63
CA VAL A 55 -9.39 9.83 6.18
C VAL A 55 -8.24 9.02 5.60
N VAL A 56 -7.54 8.32 6.48
CA VAL A 56 -6.38 7.48 6.13
C VAL A 56 -6.86 6.07 5.80
N GLY A 57 -6.46 5.52 4.66
CA GLY A 57 -6.72 4.13 4.29
C GLY A 57 -5.63 3.17 4.78
N GLU A 58 -5.68 1.92 4.33
CA GLU A 58 -4.70 0.90 4.71
C GLU A 58 -3.32 1.18 4.12
N GLY A 59 -2.30 1.20 5.00
CA GLY A 59 -0.91 1.40 4.61
C GLY A 59 -0.28 0.17 4.00
N LYS A 60 0.50 0.35 2.93
CA LYS A 60 1.29 -0.72 2.29
C LYS A 60 2.78 -0.43 2.39
N PRO A 61 3.61 -1.42 2.74
CA PRO A 61 5.05 -1.22 2.75
C PRO A 61 5.54 -1.07 1.31
N PHE A 62 6.62 -0.33 1.11
CA PHE A 62 7.30 -0.27 -0.16
C PHE A 62 8.80 -0.14 0.05
N GLU A 63 9.53 -0.58 -0.97
CA GLU A 63 10.95 -0.34 -1.17
C GLU A 63 11.17 0.13 -2.60
N GLY A 64 12.21 0.93 -2.81
CA GLY A 64 12.63 1.37 -4.12
C GLY A 64 13.88 2.22 -4.02
N THR A 65 14.13 2.99 -5.07
CA THR A 65 15.21 3.98 -5.11
C THR A 65 14.62 5.36 -5.38
N ASN A 66 15.20 6.39 -4.76
CA ASN A 66 14.83 7.77 -5.07
C ASN A 66 15.47 8.20 -6.41
N GLN A 67 15.21 9.43 -6.87
CA GLN A 67 15.77 9.95 -8.13
C GLN A 67 17.30 10.06 -8.14
N LYS A 68 17.94 10.05 -6.98
CA LYS A 68 19.40 10.08 -6.81
C LYS A 68 20.01 8.68 -6.77
N GLY A 69 19.17 7.63 -6.80
CA GLY A 69 19.60 6.23 -6.69
C GLY A 69 19.75 5.73 -5.25
N ASP A 70 19.44 6.54 -4.24
CA ASP A 70 19.54 6.11 -2.84
C ASP A 70 18.39 5.17 -2.50
N PRO A 71 18.62 4.17 -1.62
CA PRO A 71 17.56 3.31 -1.09
C PRO A 71 16.43 4.14 -0.48
N ASN A 72 15.21 3.72 -0.74
CA ASN A 72 14.01 4.36 -0.27
C ASN A 72 13.04 3.30 0.24
N ALA A 73 12.61 3.41 1.49
CA ALA A 73 11.66 2.51 2.08
C ALA A 73 10.66 3.27 2.95
N GLY A 74 9.52 2.64 3.21
CA GLY A 74 8.51 3.17 4.11
C GLY A 74 7.15 2.54 3.91
N ILE A 75 6.11 3.27 4.32
CA ILE A 75 4.72 2.86 4.17
C ILE A 75 3.95 3.94 3.45
N ARG A 76 3.15 3.53 2.47
CA ARG A 76 2.30 4.41 1.67
C ARG A 76 0.84 4.21 2.05
N TYR A 77 0.20 5.28 2.46
CA TYR A 77 -1.21 5.34 2.81
C TYR A 77 -2.00 6.06 1.71
N PRO A 78 -3.06 5.45 1.15
CA PRO A 78 -4.05 6.22 0.42
C PRO A 78 -4.79 7.12 1.42
N ILE A 79 -4.91 8.40 1.12
CA ILE A 79 -5.69 9.36 1.90
C ILE A 79 -6.80 9.95 1.03
N VAL A 80 -7.96 10.20 1.63
CA VAL A 80 -9.11 10.79 0.93
C VAL A 80 -9.56 12.03 1.68
N CYS A 81 -9.61 13.17 0.98
CA CYS A 81 -10.11 14.42 1.56
C CYS A 81 -11.63 14.32 1.74
N THR A 82 -12.10 14.25 2.97
CA THR A 82 -13.53 14.16 3.29
C THR A 82 -14.15 15.54 3.50
N ASN A 83 -13.35 16.52 3.90
CA ASN A 83 -13.80 17.90 4.06
C ASN A 83 -12.68 18.92 3.79
N VAL A 84 -13.08 20.12 3.36
CA VAL A 84 -12.21 21.28 3.21
C VAL A 84 -12.52 22.22 4.37
N LEU A 85 -11.54 22.46 5.25
CA LEU A 85 -11.68 23.37 6.38
C LEU A 85 -11.29 24.79 5.97
N GLU A 86 -10.18 24.90 5.24
CA GLU A 86 -9.66 26.09 4.60
C GLU A 86 -9.00 25.68 3.27
N GLY A 87 -9.17 26.45 2.19
CA GLY A 87 -8.54 26.16 0.89
C GLY A 87 -9.52 25.95 -0.26
N ASP A 88 -9.11 25.21 -1.29
CA ASP A 88 -9.92 24.99 -2.49
C ASP A 88 -11.00 23.92 -2.26
N SER A 89 -12.26 24.33 -2.43
CA SER A 89 -13.44 23.45 -2.41
C SER A 89 -13.35 22.25 -3.37
N GLY A 90 -12.58 22.37 -4.45
CA GLY A 90 -12.32 21.29 -5.42
C GLY A 90 -11.56 20.09 -4.84
N GLY A 91 -10.97 20.23 -3.65
CA GLY A 91 -10.23 19.17 -2.95
C GLY A 91 -11.11 18.09 -2.34
N LYS A 92 -12.40 18.36 -2.13
CA LYS A 92 -13.31 17.37 -1.54
C LYS A 92 -13.42 16.11 -2.40
N ASP A 93 -13.42 14.95 -1.74
CA ASP A 93 -13.46 13.61 -2.32
C ASP A 93 -12.24 13.25 -3.19
N LYS A 94 -11.22 14.12 -3.23
CA LYS A 94 -9.97 13.85 -3.94
C LYS A 94 -9.10 12.91 -3.12
N LYS A 95 -8.45 12.00 -3.85
CA LYS A 95 -7.54 11.00 -3.30
C LYS A 95 -6.09 11.44 -3.52
N GLN A 96 -5.24 11.08 -2.58
CA GLN A 96 -3.81 11.29 -2.65
C GLN A 96 -3.08 10.10 -2.00
N MET A 97 -1.78 9.97 -2.28
CA MET A 97 -0.91 9.02 -1.60
C MET A 97 -0.01 9.78 -0.63
N PHE A 98 -0.16 9.52 0.67
CA PHE A 98 0.77 9.99 1.68
C PHE A 98 1.82 8.90 1.94
N THR A 99 3.10 9.27 1.97
CA THR A 99 4.18 8.29 2.17
C THR A 99 4.95 8.63 3.44
N CYS A 100 4.92 7.71 4.40
CA CYS A 100 5.77 7.72 5.59
C CYS A 100 7.10 7.07 5.23
N TYR A 101 8.11 7.90 4.98
CA TYR A 101 9.47 7.46 4.67
C TYR A 101 10.26 7.15 5.94
N ILE A 102 11.00 6.03 5.92
CA ILE A 102 11.76 5.54 7.09
C ILE A 102 13.28 5.52 6.88
N HIS A 103 13.75 5.94 5.70
CA HIS A 103 15.15 5.80 5.27
C HIS A 103 16.09 6.92 5.79
N SER A 104 15.56 7.96 6.43
CA SER A 104 16.37 9.03 7.04
C SER A 104 15.70 9.62 8.28
N ASP A 105 16.48 10.19 9.20
CA ASP A 105 15.99 10.77 10.46
C ASP A 105 14.98 11.90 10.23
N GLY A 106 15.24 12.77 9.24
CA GLY A 106 14.34 13.86 8.90
C GLY A 106 13.00 13.35 8.36
N ALA A 107 13.04 12.35 7.49
CA ALA A 107 11.84 11.75 6.92
C ALA A 107 11.04 10.94 7.96
N MET A 108 11.74 10.26 8.87
CA MET A 108 11.13 9.56 9.99
C MET A 108 10.49 10.55 10.98
N SER A 109 11.16 11.66 11.28
CA SER A 109 10.62 12.72 12.14
C SER A 109 9.32 13.30 11.57
N PHE A 110 9.27 13.52 10.25
CA PHE A 110 8.07 13.97 9.57
C PHE A 110 6.95 12.91 9.59
N SER A 111 7.30 11.65 9.32
CA SER A 111 6.38 10.52 9.40
C SER A 111 5.80 10.34 10.81
N LYS A 112 6.63 10.54 11.84
CA LYS A 112 6.21 10.48 13.24
C LYS A 112 5.16 11.54 13.56
N ARG A 113 5.31 12.78 13.08
CA ARG A 113 4.30 13.84 13.28
C ARG A 113 2.96 13.46 12.66
N PHE A 114 2.98 12.86 11.47
CA PHE A 114 1.78 12.33 10.84
C PHE A 114 1.12 11.23 11.68
N LEU A 115 1.91 10.24 12.14
CA LEU A 115 1.41 9.14 12.99
C LEU A 115 0.84 9.67 14.31
N MET A 116 1.53 10.61 14.94
CA MET A 116 1.07 11.29 16.15
C MET A 116 -0.30 11.92 15.93
N ALA A 117 -0.46 12.73 14.87
CA ALA A 117 -1.72 13.37 14.56
C ALA A 117 -2.84 12.35 14.29
N CYS A 118 -2.56 11.28 13.52
CA CYS A 118 -3.53 10.20 13.25
C CYS A 118 -4.00 9.49 14.54
N LEU A 119 -3.13 9.39 15.53
CA LEU A 119 -3.41 8.74 16.82
C LEU A 119 -3.88 9.72 17.90
N GLY A 120 -4.16 10.98 17.54
CA GLY A 120 -4.72 11.97 18.46
C GLY A 120 -3.69 12.72 19.33
N TYR A 121 -2.40 12.67 18.99
CA TYR A 121 -1.36 13.40 19.71
C TYR A 121 -1.03 14.72 19.00
N GLU A 122 -0.89 15.78 19.81
CA GLU A 122 -0.43 17.08 19.34
C GLU A 122 1.02 17.06 18.87
N SER A 123 1.34 17.86 17.85
CA SER A 123 2.71 18.04 17.36
C SER A 123 3.51 19.00 18.26
N SER A 124 3.61 18.66 19.55
CA SER A 124 4.34 19.39 20.59
C SER A 124 5.31 18.47 21.34
N ALA A 125 6.22 19.04 22.14
CA ALA A 125 7.14 18.26 22.97
C ALA A 125 6.41 17.36 23.98
N GLU A 126 5.30 17.85 24.55
CA GLU A 126 4.46 17.08 25.48
C GLU A 126 3.71 15.95 24.77
N GLY A 127 3.12 16.23 23.60
CA GLY A 127 2.46 15.24 22.78
C GLY A 127 3.43 14.14 22.31
N GLU A 128 4.64 14.52 21.91
CA GLU A 128 5.70 13.58 21.54
C GLU A 128 6.16 12.73 22.73
N ALA A 129 6.35 13.33 23.90
CA ALA A 129 6.72 12.59 25.10
C ALA A 129 5.64 11.55 25.48
N LYS A 130 4.36 11.92 25.36
CA LYS A 130 3.24 11.01 25.59
C LYS A 130 3.21 9.87 24.56
N PHE A 131 3.30 10.20 23.26
CA PHE A 131 3.38 9.23 22.18
C PHE A 131 4.52 8.23 22.39
N ASN A 132 5.72 8.73 22.71
CA ASN A 132 6.90 7.89 22.96
C ASN A 132 6.71 6.97 24.16
N LYS A 133 6.10 7.48 25.24
CA LYS A 133 5.87 6.70 26.46
C LYS A 133 4.86 5.58 26.23
N GLU A 134 3.76 5.87 25.54
CA GLU A 134 2.65 4.94 25.34
C GLU A 134 2.92 3.88 24.27
N ASN A 135 3.79 4.17 23.29
CA ASN A 135 4.03 3.28 22.15
C ASN A 135 5.46 2.68 22.16
N LYS A 136 6.15 2.74 23.30
CA LYS A 136 7.49 2.19 23.45
C LYS A 136 7.46 0.67 23.41
N GLY A 137 8.26 0.07 22.53
CA GLY A 137 8.40 -1.39 22.42
C GLY A 137 7.26 -2.07 21.66
N GLU A 138 6.33 -1.28 21.11
CA GLU A 138 5.31 -1.77 20.18
C GLU A 138 5.95 -2.21 18.84
N ASP A 139 5.18 -2.95 18.05
CA ASP A 139 5.61 -3.43 16.74
C ASP A 139 5.57 -2.33 15.68
N TRP A 140 6.74 -1.80 15.37
CA TRP A 140 7.00 -0.82 14.31
C TRP A 140 7.72 -1.43 13.10
N GLY A 141 7.80 -2.77 13.01
CA GLY A 141 8.51 -3.47 11.94
C GLY A 141 8.00 -3.10 10.55
N VAL A 142 8.90 -3.01 9.58
CA VAL A 142 8.54 -2.86 8.16
C VAL A 142 9.44 -3.80 7.37
N ASP A 143 8.83 -4.77 6.71
CA ASP A 143 9.48 -5.63 5.72
C ASP A 143 8.78 -5.44 4.36
N PRO A 144 9.45 -4.81 3.38
CA PRO A 144 8.90 -4.61 2.06
C PRO A 144 9.03 -5.85 1.15
N ASN A 145 9.51 -6.99 1.65
CA ASN A 145 9.64 -8.23 0.88
C ASN A 145 8.36 -8.57 0.11
N PRO A 146 8.37 -8.60 -1.25
CA PRO A 146 7.18 -8.86 -2.04
C PRO A 146 6.52 -10.23 -1.80
N GLU A 147 7.28 -11.22 -1.34
CA GLU A 147 6.77 -12.58 -1.10
C GLU A 147 6.09 -12.72 0.27
N ALA A 148 6.47 -11.89 1.23
CA ALA A 148 5.93 -11.90 2.58
C ALA A 148 6.04 -10.51 3.23
N PRO A 149 5.29 -9.51 2.72
CA PRO A 149 5.40 -8.15 3.23
C PRO A 149 4.89 -8.11 4.68
N HIS A 150 5.67 -7.49 5.56
CA HIS A 150 5.30 -7.30 6.94
C HIS A 150 5.17 -5.81 7.26
N VAL A 151 4.05 -5.46 7.89
CA VAL A 151 3.79 -4.15 8.45
C VAL A 151 3.44 -4.36 9.90
N GLY A 152 4.22 -3.74 10.79
CA GLY A 152 4.02 -3.82 12.22
C GLY A 152 2.69 -3.22 12.64
N GLU A 153 2.13 -3.72 13.75
CA GLU A 153 0.78 -3.35 14.19
C GLU A 153 0.57 -1.84 14.38
N MET A 154 1.59 -1.10 14.81
CA MET A 154 1.47 0.34 15.02
C MET A 154 1.17 1.11 13.74
N TRP A 155 1.73 0.68 12.62
CA TRP A 155 1.46 1.27 11.32
C TRP A 155 0.04 0.97 10.83
N LYS A 156 -0.55 -0.14 11.25
CA LYS A 156 -1.93 -0.48 10.89
C LYS A 156 -2.94 0.37 11.66
N LYS A 157 -2.65 0.71 12.92
CA LYS A 157 -3.55 1.46 13.83
C LYS A 157 -4.02 2.81 13.27
N VAL A 158 -3.28 3.44 12.36
CA VAL A 158 -3.70 4.72 11.75
C VAL A 158 -4.72 4.55 10.63
N SER A 159 -4.94 3.33 10.13
CA SER A 159 -5.94 3.07 9.09
C SER A 159 -7.34 3.35 9.63
N GLY A 160 -8.11 4.15 8.89
CA GLY A 160 -9.44 4.63 9.29
C GLY A 160 -9.42 5.90 10.16
N SER A 161 -8.25 6.36 10.61
CA SER A 161 -8.16 7.61 11.37
C SER A 161 -8.50 8.83 10.50
N SER A 162 -8.98 9.88 11.16
CA SER A 162 -9.18 11.19 10.57
C SER A 162 -8.08 12.14 11.04
N VAL A 163 -7.50 12.91 10.13
CA VAL A 163 -6.38 13.80 10.40
C VAL A 163 -6.50 15.07 9.58
N VAL A 164 -6.11 16.21 10.18
CA VAL A 164 -6.02 17.48 9.46
C VAL A 164 -4.63 17.58 8.84
N LEU A 165 -4.56 17.75 7.52
CA LEU A 165 -3.32 18.02 6.80
C LEU A 165 -3.27 19.49 6.39
N HIS A 166 -2.19 20.15 6.76
CA HIS A 166 -1.87 21.50 6.29
C HIS A 166 -1.17 21.38 4.94
N ALA A 167 -1.84 21.82 3.89
CA ALA A 167 -1.39 21.70 2.52
C ALA A 167 -0.80 23.03 2.03
N ASP A 168 0.17 22.91 1.12
CA ASP A 168 0.65 24.01 0.29
C ASP A 168 1.14 23.43 -1.05
N VAL A 169 1.36 24.29 -2.04
CA VAL A 169 1.94 23.92 -3.32
C VAL A 169 3.23 24.69 -3.51
N ARG A 170 4.33 23.96 -3.68
CA ARG A 170 5.64 24.53 -4.01
C ARG A 170 6.04 24.23 -5.45
N LEU A 171 7.01 24.96 -5.96
CA LEU A 171 7.69 24.58 -7.20
C LEU A 171 8.89 23.67 -6.86
N ASN A 172 9.07 22.60 -7.62
CA ASN A 172 10.28 21.80 -7.60
C ASN A 172 11.41 22.47 -8.40
N ASP A 173 12.59 21.84 -8.44
CA ASP A 173 13.77 22.36 -9.13
C ASP A 173 13.55 22.57 -10.65
N ASP A 174 12.60 21.85 -11.23
CA ASP A 174 12.19 21.96 -12.64
C ASP A 174 11.07 23.01 -12.87
N GLY A 175 10.68 23.75 -11.84
CA GLY A 175 9.61 24.75 -11.92
C GLY A 175 8.20 24.16 -11.99
N GLN A 176 8.02 22.86 -11.73
CA GLN A 176 6.73 22.19 -11.70
C GLN A 176 6.10 22.26 -10.31
N LYS A 177 4.78 22.45 -10.25
CA LYS A 177 4.02 22.40 -9.00
C LYS A 177 4.12 21.00 -8.37
N GLN A 178 4.43 20.95 -7.09
CA GLN A 178 4.49 19.74 -6.27
C GLN A 178 3.72 19.97 -4.96
N GLN A 179 2.99 18.94 -4.53
CA GLN A 179 2.34 18.95 -3.22
C GLN A 179 3.38 19.10 -2.11
N GLN A 180 3.14 20.04 -1.21
CA GLN A 180 3.85 20.17 0.05
C GLN A 180 2.86 19.93 1.20
N TRP A 181 3.30 19.17 2.18
CA TRP A 181 2.61 19.01 3.45
C TRP A 181 3.40 19.79 4.49
N THR A 182 2.81 20.84 5.04
CA THR A 182 3.50 21.76 5.96
C THR A 182 3.33 21.34 7.42
N GLY A 183 2.31 20.54 7.72
CA GLY A 183 2.11 19.94 9.03
C GLY A 183 0.87 19.04 9.12
N PHE A 184 0.62 18.56 10.33
CA PHE A 184 -0.47 17.65 10.68
C PHE A 184 -1.02 18.02 12.05
N SER A 185 -2.34 17.95 12.19
CA SER A 185 -3.02 18.11 13.47
C SER A 185 -4.01 16.97 13.68
N PRO A 186 -4.17 16.49 14.92
CA PRO A 186 -5.25 15.58 15.24
C PRO A 186 -6.59 16.26 15.00
N LEU A 187 -7.63 15.48 14.71
CA LEU A 187 -8.99 15.99 14.81
C LEU A 187 -9.26 16.24 16.30
N SER A 188 -9.22 17.50 16.73
CA SER A 188 -9.55 17.84 18.12
C SER A 188 -11.00 17.46 18.40
N ASP A 189 -11.26 16.78 19.52
CA ASP A 189 -12.62 16.67 20.06
C ASP A 189 -13.12 18.09 20.32
N ALA A 190 -14.04 18.57 19.48
CA ALA A 190 -14.71 19.86 19.65
C ALA A 190 -15.72 19.81 20.81
#